data_AF-A0A2V5I7D6-F1
#
_entry.id   AF-A0A2V5I7D6-F1
#
_cell.length_a   1.000
_cell.length_b   1.000
_cell.length_c   1.000
_cell.angle_alpha   90.00
_cell.angle_beta   90.00
_cell.angle_gamma   90.00
#
_symmetry.space_group_name_H-M   'P 1'
#
loop_
_entity.id
_entity.type
_entity.pdbx_description
1 polymer ?
#
loop_
_entity_poly.entity_id
_entity_poly.type
_entity_poly.pdbx_seq_one_letter_code
_entity_poly.pdbx_strand_id
1 'polypeptide(L)'
;MRTYDDSFSGQKIYPGKGKLYVRGDSKIFRFQNGKSESLFLQRKNPRRIAWTVLYRRQHKKGISEEVAKKRTRRAVKHQRAIVGASLDVIKERRAQRPEARAAARQQAIKDAKEKKAASEARKKAEKAKNAAAGKGTQRIQSKQGAKGSAPKVAAKSR
;
A
#
# COMPACT_ATOMS: atom_id res chain seq x y z
N MET A 1 21.89 -9.96 -41.05
CA MET A 1 21.98 -11.42 -40.79
C MET A 1 22.11 -11.64 -39.28
N ARG A 2 21.44 -12.65 -38.70
CA ARG A 2 21.40 -12.83 -37.23
C ARG A 2 22.60 -13.64 -36.73
N THR A 3 23.25 -13.15 -35.68
CA THR A 3 24.29 -13.87 -34.93
C THR A 3 23.63 -14.64 -33.78
N TYR A 4 24.04 -15.89 -33.56
CA TYR A 4 23.57 -16.72 -32.46
C TYR A 4 24.65 -16.89 -31.40
N ASP A 5 24.27 -17.39 -30.22
CA ASP A 5 25.22 -17.78 -29.18
C ASP A 5 25.32 -19.31 -29.12
N ASP A 6 26.53 -19.81 -28.97
CA ASP A 6 26.81 -21.23 -28.73
C ASP A 6 26.25 -21.66 -27.37
N SER A 7 25.44 -22.70 -27.37
CA SER A 7 24.73 -23.21 -26.20
C SER A 7 25.64 -23.84 -25.15
N PHE A 8 26.85 -24.28 -25.53
CA PHE A 8 27.84 -24.83 -24.60
C PHE A 8 28.88 -23.78 -24.21
N SER A 9 29.50 -23.13 -25.20
CA SER A 9 30.65 -22.25 -24.94
C SER A 9 30.29 -20.80 -24.66
N GLY A 10 29.15 -20.32 -25.18
CA GLY A 10 28.75 -18.92 -25.17
C GLY A 10 29.44 -18.05 -26.22
N GLN A 11 30.19 -18.63 -27.17
CA GLN A 11 30.81 -17.89 -28.28
C GLN A 11 29.78 -17.48 -29.33
N LYS A 12 30.07 -16.38 -30.05
CA LYS A 12 29.23 -15.91 -31.16
C LYS A 12 29.33 -16.85 -32.36
N ILE A 13 28.18 -17.29 -32.86
CA ILE A 13 28.03 -18.09 -34.08
C ILE A 13 27.58 -17.14 -35.19
N TYR A 14 28.51 -16.88 -36.10
CA TYR A 14 28.22 -16.13 -37.31
C TYR A 14 27.54 -17.03 -38.35
N PRO A 15 26.84 -16.42 -39.30
CA PRO A 15 26.17 -17.17 -40.35
C PRO A 15 27.13 -18.04 -41.18
N GLY A 16 26.68 -19.23 -41.56
CA GLY A 16 27.51 -20.22 -42.28
C GLY A 16 28.52 -20.98 -41.39
N LYS A 17 28.46 -20.82 -40.07
CA LYS A 17 29.30 -21.56 -39.12
C LYS A 17 28.47 -22.41 -38.15
N GLY A 18 29.11 -23.47 -37.69
CA GLY A 18 28.58 -24.33 -36.63
C GLY A 18 27.51 -25.31 -37.10
N LYS A 19 26.78 -25.85 -36.12
CA LYS A 19 25.69 -26.81 -36.32
C LYS A 19 24.53 -26.50 -35.39
N LEU A 20 23.35 -26.97 -35.79
CA LEU A 20 22.13 -26.93 -35.01
C LEU A 20 21.77 -28.37 -34.62
N TYR A 21 21.60 -28.61 -33.32
CA TYR A 21 21.16 -29.88 -32.77
C TYR A 21 19.79 -29.71 -32.13
N VAL A 22 18.79 -30.42 -32.65
CA VAL A 22 17.45 -30.48 -32.06
C VAL A 22 17.37 -31.76 -31.24
N ARG A 23 17.14 -31.62 -29.94
CA ARG A 23 16.94 -32.77 -29.04
C ARG A 23 15.49 -33.24 -29.12
N GLY A 24 15.23 -34.50 -28.74
CA GLY A 24 13.89 -35.09 -28.77
C GLY A 24 12.81 -34.32 -27.99
N ASP A 25 13.18 -33.50 -27.01
CA ASP A 25 12.26 -32.58 -26.29
C ASP A 25 12.05 -31.24 -27.03
N SER A 26 12.33 -31.18 -28.33
CA SER A 26 12.27 -29.98 -29.17
C SER A 26 13.19 -28.82 -28.74
N LYS A 27 14.13 -29.05 -27.81
CA LYS A 27 15.13 -28.02 -27.46
C LYS A 27 16.19 -27.93 -28.54
N ILE A 28 16.44 -26.69 -28.95
CA ILE A 28 17.43 -26.33 -29.96
C ILE A 28 18.72 -25.93 -29.26
N PHE A 29 19.80 -26.62 -29.59
CA PHE A 29 21.16 -26.28 -29.20
C PHE A 29 21.93 -25.87 -30.44
N ARG A 30 22.74 -24.82 -30.32
CA ARG A 30 23.58 -24.30 -31.40
C ARG A 30 25.03 -24.42 -30.96
N PHE A 31 25.89 -24.95 -31.82
CA PHE A 31 27.30 -25.21 -31.53
C PHE A 31 28.16 -24.48 -32.54
N GLN A 32 29.19 -23.76 -32.09
CA GLN A 32 30.07 -23.03 -32.99
C GLN A 32 31.01 -23.98 -33.76
N ASN A 33 31.41 -25.08 -33.13
CA ASN A 33 32.37 -26.06 -33.65
C ASN A 33 32.12 -27.48 -33.10
N GLY A 34 32.80 -28.48 -33.66
CA GLY A 34 32.70 -29.87 -33.22
C GLY A 34 33.18 -30.13 -31.78
N LYS A 35 34.05 -29.27 -31.23
CA LYS A 35 34.51 -29.37 -29.83
C LYS A 35 33.37 -29.11 -28.85
N SER A 36 32.60 -28.05 -29.08
CA SER A 36 31.42 -27.70 -28.26
C SER A 36 30.32 -28.76 -28.36
N GLU A 37 30.05 -29.27 -29.56
CA GLU A 37 29.11 -30.36 -29.83
C GLU A 37 29.52 -31.65 -29.09
N SER A 38 30.77 -32.08 -29.25
CA SER A 38 31.28 -33.30 -28.62
C SER A 38 31.20 -33.24 -27.09
N LEU A 39 31.61 -32.13 -26.47
CA LEU A 39 31.52 -31.97 -25.01
C LEU A 39 30.07 -31.96 -24.51
N PHE A 40 29.14 -31.39 -25.27
CA PHE A 40 27.72 -31.42 -24.96
C PHE A 40 27.17 -32.85 -25.02
N LEU A 41 27.49 -33.61 -26.07
CA LEU A 41 27.04 -35.01 -26.22
C LEU A 41 27.66 -35.93 -25.16
N GLN A 42 28.90 -35.66 -24.75
CA GLN A 42 29.55 -36.29 -23.58
C GLN A 42 28.96 -35.85 -22.23
N ARG A 43 27.92 -35.00 -22.23
CA ARG A 43 27.24 -34.49 -21.03
C ARG A 43 28.18 -33.76 -20.06
N LYS A 44 29.24 -33.13 -20.57
CA LYS A 44 30.14 -32.31 -19.75
C LYS A 44 29.41 -31.03 -19.33
N ASN A 45 29.67 -30.56 -18.12
CA ASN A 45 29.07 -29.32 -17.62
C ASN A 45 29.95 -28.11 -18.02
N PRO A 46 29.45 -27.14 -18.81
CA PRO A 46 30.19 -25.94 -19.19
C PRO A 46 30.80 -25.19 -18.00
N ARG A 47 30.12 -25.21 -16.85
CA ARG A 47 30.56 -24.57 -15.60
C ARG A 47 31.86 -25.15 -15.02
N ARG A 48 32.28 -26.33 -15.47
CA ARG A 48 33.56 -26.98 -15.10
C ARG A 48 34.63 -26.84 -16.17
N ILE A 49 34.32 -26.25 -17.33
CA ILE A 49 35.23 -26.13 -18.47
C ILE A 49 35.73 -24.69 -18.55
N ALA A 50 37.02 -24.50 -18.25
CA ALA A 50 37.63 -23.20 -17.97
C ALA A 50 37.48 -22.12 -19.06
N TRP A 51 37.43 -22.53 -20.32
CA TRP A 51 37.39 -21.62 -21.48
C TRP A 51 35.97 -21.13 -21.83
N THR A 52 34.92 -21.68 -21.21
CA THR A 52 33.54 -21.27 -21.51
C THR A 52 33.17 -19.95 -20.83
N VAL A 53 32.24 -19.21 -21.44
CA VAL A 53 31.70 -17.97 -20.85
C VAL A 53 31.02 -18.24 -19.51
N LEU A 54 30.32 -19.38 -19.40
CA LEU A 54 29.63 -19.79 -18.17
C LEU A 54 30.60 -20.01 -17.00
N TYR A 55 31.73 -20.70 -17.26
CA TYR A 55 32.79 -20.88 -16.26
C TYR A 55 33.35 -19.52 -15.83
N ARG A 56 33.72 -18.67 -16.79
CA ARG A 56 34.31 -17.36 -16.49
C ARG A 56 33.36 -16.50 -15.65
N ARG A 57 32.06 -16.49 -15.96
CA ARG A 57 31.03 -15.78 -15.18
C ARG A 57 30.92 -16.30 -13.75
N GLN A 58 30.91 -17.62 -13.55
CA GLN A 58 30.84 -18.22 -12.21
C GLN A 58 32.09 -17.90 -11.37
N HIS A 59 33.26 -17.90 -12.01
CA HIS A 59 34.55 -17.62 -11.36
C HIS A 59 34.92 -16.13 -11.39
N LYS A 60 33.97 -15.26 -11.75
CA LYS A 60 34.15 -13.80 -11.83
C LYS A 60 35.36 -13.35 -12.67
N LYS A 61 35.75 -14.14 -13.67
CA LYS A 61 36.87 -13.83 -14.57
C LYS A 61 36.43 -12.81 -15.62
N GLY A 62 37.13 -11.67 -15.68
CA GLY A 62 36.88 -10.63 -16.69
C GLY A 62 35.54 -9.90 -16.50
N ILE A 63 35.00 -9.90 -15.28
CA ILE A 63 33.91 -8.98 -14.91
C ILE A 63 34.57 -7.64 -14.56
N SER A 64 34.47 -6.67 -15.46
CA SER A 64 34.92 -5.29 -15.23
C SER A 64 33.85 -4.43 -14.54
N GLU A 65 32.59 -4.87 -14.56
CA GLU A 65 31.49 -4.07 -14.01
C GLU A 65 31.28 -4.38 -12.53
N GLU A 66 31.69 -3.41 -11.70
CA GLU A 66 30.84 -2.95 -10.60
C GLU A 66 29.40 -2.93 -11.12
N VAL A 67 28.62 -3.97 -10.80
CA VAL A 67 27.19 -3.96 -11.07
C VAL A 67 26.66 -2.82 -10.24
N ALA A 68 26.49 -1.66 -10.88
CA ALA A 68 26.00 -0.45 -10.25
C ALA A 68 24.76 -0.86 -9.46
N LYS A 69 24.90 -0.86 -8.13
CA LYS A 69 23.83 -1.28 -7.23
C LYS A 69 22.59 -0.55 -7.71
N LYS A 70 21.55 -1.29 -8.12
CA LYS A 70 20.28 -0.69 -8.54
C LYS A 70 19.76 0.12 -7.36
N ARG A 71 20.08 1.42 -7.37
CA ARG A 71 19.61 2.38 -6.38
C ARG A 71 18.11 2.46 -6.60
N THR A 72 17.34 1.90 -5.67
CA THR A 72 15.89 2.03 -5.69
C THR A 72 15.55 3.50 -5.48
N ARG A 73 15.12 4.18 -6.55
CA ARG A 73 14.58 5.54 -6.42
C ARG A 73 13.26 5.47 -5.65
N ARG A 74 13.22 5.99 -4.43
CA ARG A 74 11.96 6.27 -3.72
C ARG A 74 11.44 7.63 -4.19
N ALA A 75 10.45 7.64 -5.06
CA ALA A 75 9.73 8.86 -5.40
C ALA A 75 8.55 9.02 -4.43
N VAL A 76 8.56 10.07 -3.61
CA VAL A 76 7.40 10.47 -2.81
C VAL A 76 6.79 11.69 -3.47
N LYS A 77 5.54 11.57 -3.92
CA LYS A 77 4.78 12.67 -4.54
C LYS A 77 3.52 12.94 -3.73
N HIS A 78 3.39 14.15 -3.19
CA HIS A 78 2.12 14.78 -2.82
C HIS A 78 2.28 16.28 -3.12
N GLN A 79 1.31 17.06 -3.60
CA GLN A 79 -0.08 17.22 -3.16
C GLN A 79 -0.98 17.65 -4.33
N ARG A 80 -2.27 17.30 -4.26
CA ARG A 80 -3.33 17.74 -5.21
C ARG A 80 -4.36 18.57 -4.44
N ALA A 81 -4.96 19.57 -5.10
CA ALA A 81 -6.11 20.29 -4.54
C ALA A 81 -7.30 19.33 -4.40
N ILE A 82 -8.21 19.65 -3.47
CA ILE A 82 -9.48 18.94 -3.33
C ILE A 82 -10.62 19.87 -3.76
N VAL A 83 -11.71 19.33 -4.28
CA VAL A 83 -12.90 20.14 -4.59
C VAL A 83 -13.41 20.74 -3.28
N GLY A 84 -13.60 22.07 -3.24
CA GLY A 84 -14.00 22.81 -2.05
C GLY A 84 -12.88 23.46 -1.23
N ALA A 85 -11.60 23.18 -1.53
CA ALA A 85 -10.47 23.92 -0.96
C ALA A 85 -9.23 23.89 -1.88
N SER A 86 -8.72 25.07 -2.24
CA SER A 86 -7.47 25.17 -3.00
C SER A 86 -6.26 24.69 -2.18
N LEU A 87 -5.18 24.31 -2.87
CA LEU A 87 -3.95 23.87 -2.21
C LEU A 87 -3.38 24.92 -1.25
N ASP A 88 -3.53 26.19 -1.59
CA ASP A 88 -2.96 27.29 -0.81
C ASP A 88 -3.72 27.48 0.50
N VAL A 89 -5.06 27.40 0.47
CA VAL A 89 -5.88 27.42 1.69
C VAL A 89 -5.55 26.25 2.62
N ILE A 90 -5.26 25.06 2.07
CA ILE A 90 -4.87 23.88 2.86
C ILE A 90 -3.49 24.10 3.50
N LYS A 91 -2.54 24.67 2.77
CA LYS A 91 -1.20 24.97 3.27
C LYS A 91 -1.25 26.03 4.37
N GLU A 92 -2.00 27.10 4.18
CA GLU A 92 -2.17 28.17 5.16
C GLU A 92 -2.79 27.65 6.47
N ARG A 93 -3.89 26.89 6.39
CA ARG A 93 -4.50 26.26 7.58
C ARG A 93 -3.55 25.30 8.29
N ARG A 94 -2.73 24.55 7.55
CA ARG A 94 -1.74 23.64 8.13
C ARG A 94 -0.57 24.40 8.77
N ALA A 95 -0.16 25.52 8.19
CA ALA A 95 0.92 26.36 8.66
C ALA A 95 0.56 27.18 9.91
N GLN A 96 -0.73 27.29 10.27
CA GLN A 96 -1.14 27.97 11.49
C GLN A 96 -0.46 27.38 12.73
N ARG A 97 0.17 28.27 13.51
CA ARG A 97 0.89 27.90 14.73
C ARG A 97 -0.05 27.16 15.69
N PRO A 98 0.44 26.12 16.39
CA PRO A 98 -0.38 25.35 17.31
C PRO A 98 -1.08 26.20 18.38
N GLU A 99 -0.43 27.28 18.82
CA GLU A 99 -0.97 28.24 19.80
C GLU A 99 -2.22 28.95 19.28
N ALA A 100 -2.21 29.44 18.04
CA ALA A 100 -3.38 30.07 17.41
C ALA A 100 -4.53 29.06 17.23
N ARG A 101 -4.21 27.80 16.91
CA ARG A 101 -5.21 26.71 16.84
C ARG A 101 -5.78 26.38 18.21
N ALA A 102 -4.97 26.36 19.26
CA ALA A 102 -5.41 26.11 20.62
C ALA A 102 -6.29 27.25 21.15
N ALA A 103 -5.94 28.51 20.88
CA ALA A 103 -6.73 29.67 21.27
C ALA A 103 -8.11 29.67 20.60
N ALA A 104 -8.17 29.44 19.28
CA ALA A 104 -9.43 29.32 18.56
C ALA A 104 -10.30 28.16 19.09
N ARG A 105 -9.67 27.03 19.45
CA ARG A 105 -10.36 25.89 20.07
C ARG A 105 -10.92 26.26 21.45
N GLN A 106 -10.16 26.97 22.27
CA GLN A 106 -10.61 27.38 23.60
C GLN A 106 -11.77 28.38 23.53
N GLN A 107 -11.72 29.34 22.59
CA GLN A 107 -12.82 30.26 22.33
C GLN A 107 -14.08 29.50 21.89
N ALA A 108 -13.97 28.59 20.91
CA ALA A 108 -15.09 27.77 20.48
C ALA A 108 -15.70 26.92 21.61
N ILE A 109 -14.88 26.42 22.54
CA ILE A 109 -15.36 25.69 23.73
C ILE A 109 -16.12 26.61 24.68
N LYS A 110 -15.63 27.84 24.90
CA LYS A 110 -16.32 28.84 25.75
C LYS A 110 -17.67 29.19 25.14
N ASP A 111 -17.72 29.54 23.86
CA ASP A 111 -18.94 29.87 23.13
C ASP A 111 -19.94 28.70 23.16
N ALA A 112 -19.46 27.47 23.03
CA ALA A 112 -20.31 26.28 23.11
C ALA A 112 -20.89 26.07 24.52
N LYS A 113 -20.10 26.33 25.57
CA LYS A 113 -20.57 26.26 26.96
C LYS A 113 -21.59 27.35 27.26
N GLU A 114 -21.36 28.57 26.79
CA GLU A 114 -22.30 29.69 26.95
C GLU A 114 -23.61 29.45 26.20
N LYS A 115 -23.55 28.96 24.95
CA LYS A 115 -24.74 28.54 24.20
C LYS A 115 -25.51 27.43 24.92
N LYS A 116 -24.81 26.46 25.52
CA LYS A 116 -25.44 25.40 26.30
C LYS A 116 -26.12 25.96 27.55
N ALA A 117 -25.44 26.80 28.33
CA ALA A 117 -25.99 27.44 29.51
C ALA A 117 -27.21 28.32 29.18
N ALA A 118 -27.14 29.11 28.11
CA ALA A 118 -28.27 29.88 27.62
C ALA A 118 -29.44 28.99 27.19
N SER A 119 -29.17 27.86 26.52
CA SER A 119 -30.21 26.89 26.16
C SER A 119 -30.85 26.23 27.39
N GLU A 120 -30.06 25.93 28.42
CA GLU A 120 -30.56 25.36 29.68
C GLU A 120 -31.33 26.38 30.51
N ALA A 121 -30.90 27.64 30.53
CA ALA A 121 -31.63 28.74 31.18
C ALA A 121 -32.96 28.99 30.47
N ARG A 122 -32.99 29.00 29.13
CA ARG A 122 -34.24 29.08 28.35
C ARG A 122 -35.16 27.90 28.66
N LYS A 123 -34.63 26.66 28.71
CA LYS A 123 -35.40 25.46 29.08
C LYS A 123 -35.94 25.51 30.51
N LYS A 124 -35.18 26.06 31.47
CA LYS A 124 -35.62 26.24 32.86
C LYS A 124 -36.69 27.33 32.98
N ALA A 125 -36.54 28.45 32.27
CA ALA A 125 -37.53 29.51 32.22
C ALA A 125 -38.86 29.05 31.57
N GLU A 126 -38.79 28.28 30.49
CA GLU A 126 -39.93 27.61 29.86
C GLU A 126 -40.62 26.64 30.84
N LYS A 127 -39.86 25.79 31.55
CA LYS A 127 -40.42 24.90 32.57
C LYS A 127 -41.07 25.65 33.74
N ALA A 128 -40.49 26.76 34.18
CA ALA A 128 -41.05 27.60 35.24
C ALA A 128 -42.34 28.31 34.80
N LYS A 129 -42.41 28.77 33.55
CA LYS A 129 -43.65 29.30 32.95
C LYS A 129 -44.73 28.22 32.84
N ASN A 130 -44.37 27.01 32.43
CA ASN A 130 -45.30 25.88 32.35
C ASN A 130 -45.75 25.39 33.75
N ALA A 131 -44.90 25.48 34.77
CA ALA A 131 -45.26 25.17 36.15
C ALA A 131 -46.16 26.24 36.78
N ALA A 132 -45.94 27.52 36.47
CA ALA A 132 -46.82 28.62 36.90
C ALA A 132 -48.20 28.59 36.22
N ALA A 133 -48.29 28.04 35.01
CA ALA A 133 -49.54 27.79 34.30
C ALA A 133 -50.28 26.50 34.78
N GLY A 134 -49.67 25.69 35.65
CA GLY A 134 -50.16 24.37 36.04
C GLY A 134 -50.50 24.25 37.53
N LYS A 135 -51.49 25.02 38.04
CA LYS A 135 -52.23 24.60 39.25
C LYS A 135 -53.22 23.50 38.87
N GLY A 136 -52.71 22.29 38.70
CA GLY A 136 -53.48 21.08 38.43
C GLY A 136 -52.89 19.92 39.20
N THR A 137 -53.42 19.69 40.40
CA THR A 137 -53.05 18.62 41.33
C THR A 137 -53.09 17.25 40.64
N GLN A 138 -51.95 16.61 40.41
CA GLN A 138 -51.92 15.18 40.09
C GLN A 138 -50.98 14.40 41.00
N ARG A 139 -51.64 13.47 41.70
CA ARG A 139 -51.15 12.46 42.63
C ARG A 139 -49.92 11.72 42.09
N ILE A 140 -48.94 11.60 42.98
CA ILE A 140 -47.79 10.70 42.88
C ILE A 140 -48.30 9.25 42.82
N GLN A 141 -48.09 8.56 41.70
CA GLN A 141 -48.09 7.09 41.65
C GLN A 141 -46.64 6.60 41.55
N SER A 142 -46.28 5.70 42.46
CA SER A 142 -44.94 5.20 42.70
C SER A 142 -44.44 4.26 41.60
N LYS A 143 -43.12 4.26 41.41
CA LYS A 143 -42.28 3.57 40.41
C LYS A 143 -42.33 2.03 40.41
N GLN A 144 -43.36 1.39 40.98
CA GLN A 144 -43.36 -0.06 41.21
C GLN A 144 -44.29 -0.85 40.25
N GLY A 145 -44.87 -0.22 39.23
CA GLY A 145 -45.68 -0.90 38.20
C GLY A 145 -45.01 -1.09 36.83
N ALA A 146 -43.83 -0.52 36.59
CA ALA A 146 -43.25 -0.39 35.25
C ALA A 146 -42.07 -1.33 34.95
N LYS A 147 -42.00 -2.50 35.60
CA LYS A 147 -41.10 -3.58 35.17
C LYS A 147 -41.92 -4.76 34.67
N GLY A 148 -42.51 -4.58 33.48
CA GLY A 148 -42.97 -5.70 32.67
C GLY A 148 -41.77 -6.57 32.28
N SER A 149 -41.90 -7.88 32.48
CA SER A 149 -40.92 -8.90 32.11
C SER A 149 -40.56 -8.84 30.62
N ALA A 150 -39.27 -8.96 30.31
CA ALA A 150 -38.73 -8.85 28.96
C ALA A 150 -39.23 -9.98 28.01
N PRO A 151 -39.69 -9.68 26.79
CA PRO A 151 -39.95 -10.71 25.80
C PRO A 151 -38.63 -11.19 25.18
N LYS A 152 -38.39 -12.50 25.26
CA LYS A 152 -37.23 -13.20 24.69
C LYS A 152 -37.43 -13.35 23.17
N VAL A 153 -36.62 -12.66 22.35
CA VAL A 153 -36.67 -12.78 20.89
C VAL A 153 -35.61 -13.75 20.38
N ALA A 154 -36.07 -14.67 19.54
CA ALA A 154 -35.44 -15.89 19.08
C ALA A 154 -34.21 -15.70 18.17
N ALA A 155 -33.25 -16.63 18.27
CA ALA A 155 -32.12 -16.73 17.36
C ALA A 155 -32.59 -17.23 15.99
N LYS A 156 -32.35 -16.44 14.93
CA LYS A 156 -32.40 -16.90 13.54
C LYS A 156 -31.01 -16.75 12.94
N SER A 157 -30.38 -17.89 12.65
CA SER A 157 -29.20 -17.97 11.80
C SER A 157 -29.62 -17.97 10.33
N ARG A 158 -29.09 -17.05 9.53
CA ARG A 158 -28.27 -17.28 8.32
C ARG A 158 -27.80 -15.93 7.78
#